data_AF-A0A0M8YQN7-F1
#
_entry.id   AF-A0A0M8YQN7-F1
#
_cell.length_a   1.000
_cell.length_b   1.000
_cell.length_c   1.000
_cell.angle_alpha   90.00
_cell.angle_beta   90.00
_cell.angle_gamma   90.00
#
_symmetry.space_group_name_H-M   'P 1'
#
loop_
_entity.id
_entity.type
_entity.pdbx_description
1 polymer ?
#
loop_
_entity_poly.entity_id
_entity_poly.type
_entity_poly.pdbx_seq_one_letter_code
_entity_poly.pdbx_strand_id
1 'polypeptide(L)'
;MERLVCALARHRGGTAYVASPRTNKLRQITQALKTLNDQYLVDLPHRGEYLPFRDFTLLCDSGHSTDNAHIPYRVPKKNEPYVDIPAAFFTRGWVHLLTPSEITAYLMWLDVNQHSEHDEPYVTGAVRAGAYGLTREAYETHQALQAFGLIDVTPDPDRHGDGKYAGYHPDSRLPPCHRVTVTPDGLLEDAADRIGETLNWYAATGDWVRPLRLRRT
;
A
#
# COMPACT_ATOMS: atom_id res chain seq x y z
N MET A 1 15.24 -2.47 17.45
CA MET A 1 14.29 -2.31 16.33
C MET A 1 13.77 -0.87 16.41
N GLU A 2 14.47 0.07 15.76
CA GLU A 2 14.17 1.50 15.86
C GLU A 2 12.97 1.86 14.97
N ARG A 3 11.92 2.40 15.58
CA ARG A 3 10.74 2.94 14.90
C ARG A 3 11.09 4.33 14.36
N LEU A 4 11.06 4.49 13.04
CA LEU A 4 11.08 5.81 12.39
C LEU A 4 9.72 6.48 12.63
N VAL A 5 9.62 7.20 13.74
CA VAL A 5 8.52 8.14 13.99
C VAL A 5 8.94 9.47 13.36
N CYS A 6 8.13 10.02 12.45
CA CYS A 6 8.24 11.42 12.04
C CYS A 6 7.96 12.32 13.26
N ALA A 7 8.99 12.58 14.06
CA ALA A 7 8.90 13.53 15.15
C ALA A 7 8.77 14.95 14.57
N LEU A 8 7.71 15.65 14.96
CA LEU A 8 7.64 17.10 14.84
C LEU A 8 8.85 17.69 15.56
N ALA A 9 9.75 18.31 14.80
CA ALA A 9 10.99 18.88 15.31
C ALA A 9 10.67 20.03 16.29
N ARG A 10 10.76 19.76 17.60
CA ARG A 10 10.78 20.79 18.63
C ARG A 10 12.23 21.18 18.90
N HIS A 11 12.55 22.44 18.63
CA HIS A 11 13.85 23.06 18.79
C HIS A 11 14.30 23.00 20.27
N ARG A 12 15.33 22.21 20.57
CA ARG A 12 16.04 22.24 21.86
C ARG A 12 17.38 22.94 21.63
N GLY A 13 17.58 24.07 22.30
CA GLY A 13 18.71 24.99 22.09
C GLY A 13 20.06 24.29 22.15
N GLY A 14 20.74 24.29 21.01
CA GLY A 14 22.12 23.84 20.81
C GLY A 14 22.51 24.25 19.38
N THR A 15 23.71 24.76 19.19
CA THR A 15 24.24 25.36 17.95
C THR A 15 24.52 24.33 16.85
N ALA A 16 23.56 23.44 16.58
CA ALA A 16 23.48 22.69 15.34
C ALA A 16 22.40 23.36 14.50
N TYR A 17 22.79 23.97 13.38
CA TYR A 17 21.82 24.42 12.38
C TYR A 17 21.05 23.19 11.88
N VAL A 18 19.89 22.92 12.46
CA VAL A 18 18.99 21.88 11.99
C VAL A 18 18.55 22.30 10.59
N ALA A 19 18.93 21.52 9.58
CA ALA A 19 18.55 21.77 8.21
C ALA A 19 17.03 21.96 8.12
N SER A 20 16.59 22.96 7.36
CA SER A 20 15.16 23.26 7.23
C SER A 20 14.39 22.03 6.71
N PRO A 21 13.10 21.87 7.05
CA PRO A 21 12.26 20.79 6.50
C PRO A 21 12.34 20.69 4.98
N ARG A 22 12.40 21.84 4.29
CA ARG A 22 12.58 21.92 2.83
C ARG A 22 13.91 21.34 2.37
N THR A 23 15.00 21.66 3.06
CA THR A 23 16.34 21.12 2.77
C THR A 23 16.37 19.60 2.97
N ASN A 24 15.76 19.10 4.03
CA ASN A 24 15.65 17.67 4.29
C ASN A 24 14.82 16.95 3.21
N LYS A 25 13.69 17.52 2.81
CA LYS A 25 12.83 16.96 1.75
C LYS A 25 13.56 16.93 0.41
N LEU A 26 14.26 18.02 0.05
CA LEU A 26 15.05 18.07 -1.18
C LEU A 26 16.14 16.99 -1.18
N ARG A 27 16.83 16.80 -0.06
CA ARG A 27 17.84 15.75 0.10
C ARG A 27 17.24 14.35 -0.05
N GLN A 28 16.06 14.12 0.54
CA GLN A 28 15.34 12.84 0.43
C GLN A 28 14.97 12.53 -1.02
N ILE A 29 14.37 13.50 -1.74
CA ILE A 29 13.99 13.33 -3.15
C ILE A 29 15.23 13.09 -4.02
N THR A 30 16.27 13.89 -3.80
CA THR A 30 17.56 13.75 -4.51
C THR A 30 18.15 12.35 -4.32
N GLN A 31 18.15 11.84 -3.09
CA GLN A 31 18.67 10.52 -2.80
C GLN A 31 17.80 9.42 -3.41
N ALA A 32 16.47 9.57 -3.36
CA ALA A 32 15.54 8.63 -3.99
C ALA A 32 15.76 8.53 -5.50
N LEU A 33 15.89 9.66 -6.21
CA LEU A 33 16.15 9.67 -7.66
C LEU A 33 17.49 9.01 -8.01
N LYS A 34 18.54 9.24 -7.21
CA LYS A 34 19.83 8.55 -7.39
C LYS A 34 19.67 7.04 -7.21
N THR A 35 19.00 6.61 -6.15
CA THR A 35 18.75 5.20 -5.89
C THR A 35 17.94 4.56 -7.02
N LEU A 36 16.91 5.24 -7.54
CA LEU A 36 16.14 4.75 -8.69
C LEU A 36 16.99 4.62 -9.95
N ASN A 37 17.89 5.58 -10.20
CA ASN A 37 18.84 5.50 -11.31
C ASN A 37 19.83 4.34 -11.13
N ASP A 38 20.38 4.17 -9.93
CA ASP A 38 21.30 3.07 -9.61
C ASP A 38 20.60 1.69 -9.63
N GLN A 39 19.27 1.64 -9.75
CA GLN A 39 18.46 0.42 -9.93
C GLN A 39 17.85 0.31 -11.33
N TYR A 40 18.27 1.15 -12.28
CA TYR A 40 17.76 1.16 -13.66
C TYR A 40 16.24 1.38 -13.79
N LEU A 41 15.64 2.12 -12.85
CA LEU A 41 14.22 2.49 -12.86
C LEU A 41 13.97 3.90 -13.40
N VAL A 42 15.00 4.74 -13.41
CA VAL A 42 14.98 6.10 -13.97
C VAL A 42 16.30 6.35 -14.69
N ASP A 43 16.25 7.05 -15.81
CA ASP A 43 17.44 7.56 -16.49
C ASP A 43 17.68 9.03 -16.12
N LEU A 44 18.90 9.35 -15.68
CA LEU A 44 19.36 10.70 -15.34
C LEU A 44 20.41 11.17 -16.35
N PRO A 45 20.01 11.70 -17.52
CA PRO A 45 20.92 12.02 -18.62
C PRO A 45 21.95 13.12 -18.28
N HIS A 46 21.69 13.92 -17.24
CA HIS A 46 22.52 15.05 -16.83
C HIS A 46 23.29 14.79 -15.51
N ARG A 47 23.44 13.52 -15.10
CA ARG A 47 24.17 13.16 -13.89
C ARG A 47 25.58 13.76 -13.91
N GLY A 48 25.91 14.57 -12.89
CA GLY A 48 27.21 15.25 -12.76
C GLY A 48 27.21 16.72 -13.19
N GLU A 49 26.12 17.21 -13.78
CA GLU A 49 25.96 18.63 -14.12
C GLU A 49 25.39 19.47 -12.97
N TYR A 50 25.34 20.80 -13.15
CA TYR A 50 24.77 21.76 -12.20
C TYR A 50 23.27 21.49 -11.88
N LEU A 51 22.51 21.00 -12.86
CA LEU A 51 21.12 20.58 -12.72
C LEU A 51 20.96 19.12 -13.18
N PRO A 52 21.30 18.14 -12.32
CA PRO A 52 21.43 16.74 -12.74
C PRO A 52 20.12 15.97 -12.80
N PHE A 53 19.03 16.52 -12.27
CA PHE A 53 17.71 15.88 -12.17
C PHE A 53 16.67 16.47 -13.14
N ARG A 54 17.12 17.19 -14.17
CA ARG A 54 16.23 17.65 -15.25
C ARG A 54 16.09 16.54 -16.30
N ASP A 55 14.98 16.57 -17.03
CA ASP A 55 14.73 15.70 -18.19
C ASP A 55 14.90 14.20 -17.92
N PHE A 56 14.69 13.79 -16.67
CA PHE A 56 14.75 12.37 -16.32
C PHE A 56 13.61 11.61 -16.99
N THR A 57 13.87 10.36 -17.37
CA THR A 57 12.85 9.50 -17.98
C THR A 57 12.64 8.26 -17.13
N LEU A 58 11.40 7.74 -17.13
CA LEU A 58 11.08 6.50 -16.43
C LEU A 58 11.50 5.30 -17.29
N LEU A 59 12.12 4.32 -16.66
CA LEU A 59 12.50 3.06 -17.29
C LEU A 59 11.54 1.94 -16.90
N CYS A 60 11.54 0.85 -17.66
CA CYS A 60 10.68 -0.30 -17.43
C CYS A 60 10.98 -0.95 -16.07
N ASP A 61 9.91 -1.22 -15.33
CA ASP A 61 9.87 -1.81 -13.99
C ASP A 61 10.10 -3.33 -13.97
N SER A 62 10.22 -3.97 -15.14
CA SER A 62 10.42 -5.41 -15.26
C SER A 62 11.81 -5.90 -14.84
N GLY A 63 12.73 -4.99 -14.46
CA GLY A 63 14.13 -5.32 -14.14
C GLY A 63 14.99 -5.69 -15.36
N HIS A 64 14.48 -5.50 -16.58
CA HIS A 64 15.24 -5.77 -17.82
C HIS A 64 16.09 -4.58 -18.27
N SER A 65 15.83 -3.39 -17.72
CA SER A 65 16.66 -2.22 -17.95
C SER A 65 18.05 -2.41 -17.34
N THR A 66 19.09 -2.03 -18.07
CA THR A 66 20.50 -2.11 -17.64
C THR A 66 21.26 -0.90 -18.15
N ASP A 67 22.50 -0.67 -17.70
CA ASP A 67 23.38 0.40 -18.21
C ASP A 67 23.50 0.43 -19.73
N ASN A 68 23.46 -0.74 -20.38
CA ASN A 68 23.64 -0.86 -21.84
C ASN A 68 22.31 -0.92 -22.62
N ALA A 69 21.18 -1.02 -21.91
CA ALA A 69 19.86 -1.17 -22.51
C ALA A 69 18.82 -0.46 -21.64
N HIS A 70 18.61 0.82 -21.93
CA HIS A 70 17.55 1.62 -21.31
C HIS A 70 16.23 1.29 -22.02
N ILE A 71 15.33 0.59 -21.35
CA ILE A 71 14.00 0.30 -21.87
C ILE A 71 13.04 1.35 -21.30
N PRO A 72 12.48 2.27 -22.10
CA PRO A 72 11.58 3.28 -21.59
C PRO A 72 10.31 2.65 -20.99
N TYR A 73 9.84 3.21 -19.88
CA TYR A 73 8.54 2.86 -19.34
C TYR A 73 7.45 3.17 -20.37
N ARG A 74 6.45 2.29 -20.45
CA ARG A 74 5.22 2.55 -21.18
C ARG A 74 4.05 2.12 -20.33
N VAL A 75 2.94 2.82 -20.52
CA VAL A 75 1.66 2.38 -19.95
C VAL A 75 1.30 1.02 -20.56
N PRO A 76 0.91 0.02 -19.74
CA PRO A 76 0.45 -1.27 -20.22
C PRO A 76 -0.70 -1.12 -21.24
N LYS A 77 -0.73 -2.00 -22.23
CA LYS A 77 -1.85 -2.05 -23.18
C LYS A 77 -3.03 -2.80 -22.54
N LYS A 78 -4.24 -2.60 -23.06
CA LYS A 78 -5.46 -3.27 -22.55
C LYS A 78 -5.40 -4.81 -22.53
N ASN A 79 -4.53 -5.41 -23.34
CA ASN A 79 -4.35 -6.85 -23.44
C ASN A 79 -3.18 -7.39 -22.61
N GLU A 80 -2.53 -6.53 -21.83
CA GLU A 80 -1.47 -6.90 -20.89
C GLU A 80 -2.06 -6.91 -19.47
N PRO A 81 -1.57 -7.79 -18.58
CA PRO A 81 -1.99 -7.75 -17.18
C PRO A 81 -1.53 -6.44 -16.53
N TYR A 82 -2.44 -5.75 -15.85
CA TYR A 82 -2.16 -4.53 -15.11
C TYR A 82 -3.04 -4.47 -13.86
N VAL A 83 -2.70 -3.62 -12.90
CA VAL A 83 -3.59 -3.24 -11.79
C VAL A 83 -3.72 -1.73 -11.84
N ASP A 84 -4.95 -1.24 -11.95
CA ASP A 84 -5.22 0.20 -12.00
C ASP A 84 -5.25 0.77 -10.58
N ILE A 85 -4.20 1.49 -10.20
CA ILE A 85 -4.09 2.09 -8.87
C ILE A 85 -4.69 3.50 -8.89
N PRO A 86 -5.74 3.79 -8.10
CA PRO A 86 -6.33 5.12 -8.08
C PRO A 86 -5.32 6.19 -7.70
N ALA A 87 -5.26 7.29 -8.45
CA ALA A 87 -4.32 8.39 -8.21
C ALA A 87 -4.41 8.96 -6.78
N ALA A 88 -5.59 8.86 -6.14
CA ALA A 88 -5.84 9.21 -4.75
C ALA A 88 -4.91 8.47 -3.77
N PHE A 89 -4.49 7.24 -4.08
CA PHE A 89 -3.56 6.45 -3.28
C PHE A 89 -2.21 7.16 -3.09
N PHE A 90 -1.71 7.80 -4.15
CA PHE A 90 -0.46 8.56 -4.11
C PHE A 90 -0.66 9.99 -3.65
N THR A 91 -1.74 10.64 -4.08
CA THR A 91 -1.94 12.08 -3.90
C THR A 91 -2.53 12.47 -2.54
N ARG A 92 -3.14 11.53 -1.81
CA ARG A 92 -3.74 11.76 -0.47
C ARG A 92 -2.98 11.07 0.67
N GLY A 93 -1.70 10.72 0.42
CA GLY A 93 -0.77 10.28 1.46
C GLY A 93 -0.87 8.81 1.88
N TRP A 94 -1.76 8.01 1.29
CA TRP A 94 -1.95 6.60 1.66
C TRP A 94 -0.67 5.78 1.51
N VAL A 95 0.03 5.90 0.38
CA VAL A 95 1.31 5.21 0.12
C VAL A 95 2.41 5.57 1.14
N HIS A 96 2.29 6.70 1.84
CA HIS A 96 3.29 7.16 2.80
C HIS A 96 2.99 6.75 4.25
N LEU A 97 1.73 6.43 4.57
CA LEU A 97 1.30 6.15 5.94
C LEU A 97 0.95 4.68 6.17
N LEU A 98 0.57 3.95 5.11
CA LEU A 98 0.41 2.51 5.19
C LEU A 98 1.78 1.82 5.32
N THR A 99 1.81 0.76 6.13
CA THR A 99 2.95 -0.13 6.23
C THR A 99 3.14 -0.92 4.92
N PRO A 100 4.35 -1.46 4.65
CA PRO A 100 4.57 -2.29 3.47
C PRO A 100 3.59 -3.46 3.36
N SER A 101 3.26 -4.12 4.47
CA SER A 101 2.30 -5.22 4.50
C SER A 101 0.87 -4.77 4.14
N GLU A 102 0.44 -3.61 4.64
CA GLU A 102 -0.86 -3.02 4.30
C GLU A 102 -0.93 -2.58 2.84
N ILE A 103 0.15 -2.02 2.29
CA ILE A 103 0.24 -1.66 0.86
C ILE A 103 0.10 -2.93 0.02
N THR A 104 0.88 -3.97 0.29
CA THR A 104 0.82 -5.22 -0.48
C THR A 104 -0.55 -5.88 -0.37
N ALA A 105 -1.15 -5.92 0.83
CA ALA A 105 -2.49 -6.46 1.03
C ALA A 105 -3.56 -5.64 0.28
N TYR A 106 -3.47 -4.31 0.31
CA TYR A 106 -4.38 -3.44 -0.43
C TYR A 106 -4.27 -3.64 -1.94
N LEU A 107 -3.05 -3.69 -2.48
CA LEU A 107 -2.81 -3.93 -3.91
C LEU A 107 -3.29 -5.31 -4.36
N MET A 108 -3.13 -6.34 -3.52
CA MET A 108 -3.72 -7.66 -3.76
C MET A 108 -5.24 -7.57 -3.86
N TRP A 109 -5.91 -6.90 -2.91
CA TRP A 109 -7.36 -6.77 -2.95
C TRP A 109 -7.83 -5.97 -4.15
N LEU A 110 -7.07 -4.94 -4.54
CA LEU A 110 -7.34 -4.13 -5.73
C LEU A 110 -7.28 -4.99 -7.00
N ASP A 111 -6.23 -5.80 -7.15
CA ASP A 111 -6.08 -6.73 -8.26
C ASP A 111 -7.25 -7.72 -8.35
N VAL A 112 -7.58 -8.39 -7.23
CA VAL A 112 -8.63 -9.41 -7.18
C VAL A 112 -10.04 -8.83 -7.39
N ASN A 113 -10.24 -7.55 -7.04
CA ASN A 113 -11.49 -6.84 -7.32
C ASN A 113 -11.60 -6.38 -8.78
N GLN A 114 -10.48 -6.09 -9.45
CA GLN A 114 -10.45 -5.67 -10.86
C GLN A 114 -10.46 -6.84 -11.84
N HIS A 115 -9.82 -7.95 -11.48
CA HIS A 115 -9.64 -9.14 -12.30
C HIS A 115 -10.26 -10.36 -11.62
N SER A 116 -11.45 -10.21 -11.06
CA SER A 116 -12.09 -11.29 -10.31
C SER A 116 -12.41 -12.49 -11.20
N GLU A 117 -11.90 -13.65 -10.83
CA GLU A 117 -12.29 -14.94 -11.42
C GLU A 117 -13.64 -15.45 -10.89
N HIS A 118 -14.18 -14.79 -9.86
CA HIS A 118 -15.36 -15.19 -9.12
C HIS A 118 -16.32 -14.02 -8.89
N ASP A 119 -17.61 -14.30 -8.73
CA ASP A 119 -18.63 -13.27 -8.47
C ASP A 119 -18.37 -12.49 -7.17
N GLU A 120 -17.73 -13.12 -6.19
CA GLU A 120 -17.32 -12.49 -4.93
C GLU A 120 -15.79 -12.53 -4.78
N PRO A 121 -15.11 -11.39 -4.57
CA PRO A 121 -13.65 -11.37 -4.49
C PRO A 121 -13.15 -12.08 -3.22
N TYR A 122 -12.38 -13.14 -3.37
CA TYR A 122 -11.69 -13.84 -2.27
C TYR A 122 -10.29 -14.29 -2.69
N VAL A 123 -9.41 -14.51 -1.71
CA VAL A 123 -8.06 -15.02 -1.95
C VAL A 123 -7.72 -16.15 -0.98
N THR A 124 -7.34 -17.31 -1.53
CA THR A 124 -6.91 -18.46 -0.74
C THR A 124 -5.51 -18.24 -0.15
N GLY A 125 -5.18 -18.97 0.93
CA GLY A 125 -3.83 -18.88 1.53
C GLY A 125 -2.71 -19.21 0.55
N ALA A 126 -2.93 -20.16 -0.36
CA ALA A 126 -1.95 -20.54 -1.39
C ALA A 126 -1.71 -19.42 -2.39
N VAL A 127 -2.77 -18.75 -2.87
CA VAL A 127 -2.65 -17.62 -3.80
C VAL A 127 -1.98 -16.43 -3.11
N ARG A 128 -2.34 -16.11 -1.85
CA ARG A 128 -1.70 -15.03 -1.08
C ARG A 128 -0.18 -15.22 -0.97
N ALA A 129 0.24 -16.43 -0.59
CA ALA A 129 1.66 -16.72 -0.41
C ALA A 129 2.40 -16.83 -1.77
N GLY A 130 1.79 -17.48 -2.75
CA GLY A 130 2.42 -17.79 -4.03
C GLY A 130 2.48 -16.61 -5.01
N ALA A 131 1.38 -15.88 -5.19
CA ALA A 131 1.28 -14.80 -6.17
C ALA A 131 1.69 -13.43 -5.59
N TYR A 132 1.38 -13.18 -4.31
CA TYR A 132 1.57 -11.86 -3.68
C TYR A 132 2.66 -11.84 -2.61
N GLY A 133 3.28 -12.99 -2.28
CA GLY A 133 4.32 -13.07 -1.24
C GLY A 133 3.81 -12.72 0.17
N LEU A 134 2.50 -12.77 0.40
CA LEU A 134 1.90 -12.38 1.68
C LEU A 134 1.89 -13.56 2.66
N THR A 135 2.54 -13.36 3.80
CA THR A 135 2.47 -14.29 4.93
C THR A 135 1.13 -14.19 5.65
N ARG A 136 0.86 -15.14 6.56
CA ARG A 136 -0.35 -15.12 7.39
C ARG A 136 -0.48 -13.84 8.24
N GLU A 137 0.63 -13.30 8.73
CA GLU A 137 0.63 -12.07 9.53
C GLU A 137 0.23 -10.85 8.69
N ALA A 138 0.69 -10.79 7.44
CA ALA A 138 0.28 -9.75 6.51
C ALA A 138 -1.21 -9.86 6.13
N TYR A 139 -1.83 -11.04 6.23
CA TYR A 139 -3.28 -11.17 6.01
C TYR A 139 -4.08 -10.48 7.11
N GLU A 140 -3.66 -10.51 8.38
CA GLU A 140 -4.38 -9.86 9.49
C GLU A 140 -4.44 -8.32 9.35
N THR A 141 -3.64 -7.72 8.45
CA THR A 141 -3.75 -6.29 8.10
C THR A 141 -5.10 -5.89 7.51
N HIS A 142 -5.94 -6.85 7.08
CA HIS A 142 -7.31 -6.56 6.63
C HIS A 142 -8.14 -5.80 7.68
N GLN A 143 -7.88 -6.02 8.98
CA GLN A 143 -8.59 -5.31 10.05
C GLN A 143 -8.28 -3.80 10.04
N ALA A 144 -6.99 -3.44 9.90
CA ALA A 144 -6.56 -2.06 9.81
C ALA A 144 -7.08 -1.40 8.53
N LEU A 145 -6.95 -2.07 7.38
CA LEU A 145 -7.46 -1.58 6.10
C LEU A 145 -8.99 -1.38 6.11
N GLN A 146 -9.73 -2.27 6.77
CA GLN A 146 -11.18 -2.13 6.96
C GLN A 146 -11.51 -0.96 7.88
N ALA A 147 -10.75 -0.78 8.97
CA ALA A 147 -10.93 0.34 9.89
C ALA A 147 -10.64 1.70 9.22
N PHE A 148 -9.61 1.76 8.37
CA PHE A 148 -9.31 2.93 7.52
C PHE A 148 -10.39 3.17 6.44
N GLY A 149 -11.25 2.19 6.20
CA GLY A 149 -12.32 2.25 5.23
C GLY A 149 -11.87 2.08 3.78
N LEU A 150 -10.71 1.45 3.56
CA LEU A 150 -10.17 1.14 2.24
C LEU A 150 -10.78 -0.13 1.64
N ILE A 151 -11.22 -1.04 2.49
CA ILE A 151 -11.87 -2.30 2.12
C ILE A 151 -13.07 -2.57 3.02
N ASP A 152 -13.98 -3.40 2.53
CA ASP A 152 -15.09 -3.97 3.27
C ASP A 152 -14.95 -5.49 3.30
N VAL A 153 -14.91 -6.05 4.52
CA VAL A 153 -14.71 -7.48 4.75
C VAL A 153 -16.04 -8.10 5.17
N THR A 154 -16.55 -9.00 4.34
CA THR A 154 -17.68 -9.87 4.69
C THR A 154 -17.10 -11.18 5.25
N PRO A 155 -17.29 -11.46 6.55
CA PRO A 155 -16.82 -12.69 7.14
C PRO A 155 -17.51 -13.90 6.48
N ASP A 156 -16.81 -15.03 6.39
CA ASP A 156 -17.46 -16.26 5.94
C ASP A 156 -18.47 -16.66 7.02
N PRO A 157 -19.75 -16.93 6.66
CA PRO A 157 -20.79 -17.21 7.66
C PRO A 157 -20.51 -18.47 8.48
N ASP A 158 -19.64 -19.36 7.99
CA ASP A 158 -19.25 -20.59 8.70
C ASP A 158 -18.00 -20.38 9.58
N ARG A 159 -17.39 -19.19 9.57
CA ARG A 159 -16.23 -18.85 10.38
C ARG A 159 -16.66 -18.16 11.67
N HIS A 160 -16.37 -18.79 12.79
CA HIS A 160 -16.58 -18.22 14.12
C HIS A 160 -15.62 -17.05 14.39
N GLY A 161 -15.97 -16.19 15.35
CA GLY A 161 -15.14 -15.07 15.79
C GLY A 161 -13.79 -15.49 16.41
N ASP A 162 -13.63 -16.76 16.78
CA ASP A 162 -12.36 -17.35 17.23
C ASP A 162 -11.46 -17.83 16.05
N GLY A 163 -11.93 -17.63 14.81
CA GLY A 163 -11.23 -17.98 13.58
C GLY A 163 -11.37 -19.42 13.13
N LYS A 164 -12.13 -20.28 13.86
CA LYS A 164 -12.42 -21.67 13.48
C LYS A 164 -13.65 -21.77 12.58
N TYR A 165 -13.72 -22.84 11.81
CA TYR A 165 -14.87 -23.14 10.95
C TYR A 165 -15.80 -24.15 11.58
N ALA A 166 -17.11 -23.92 11.47
CA ALA A 166 -18.10 -24.94 11.73
C ALA A 166 -18.10 -25.95 10.56
N GLY A 167 -17.88 -27.23 10.85
CA GLY A 167 -18.11 -28.31 9.87
C GLY A 167 -17.21 -28.29 8.62
N TYR A 168 -15.92 -27.92 8.75
CA TYR A 168 -14.99 -27.95 7.61
C TYR A 168 -14.92 -29.34 6.97
N HIS A 169 -15.35 -29.42 5.71
CA HIS A 169 -15.23 -30.60 4.86
C HIS A 169 -14.47 -30.22 3.58
N PRO A 170 -13.38 -30.93 3.24
CA PRO A 170 -12.52 -30.57 2.11
C PRO A 170 -13.22 -30.64 0.74
N ASP A 171 -14.31 -31.42 0.64
CA ASP A 171 -14.96 -31.74 -0.64
C ASP A 171 -16.24 -30.94 -0.93
N SER A 172 -16.71 -30.07 -0.02
CA SER A 172 -18.11 -29.59 -0.08
C SER A 172 -18.35 -28.08 0.02
N ARG A 173 -17.35 -27.20 -0.17
CA ARG A 173 -17.59 -25.75 -0.23
C ARG A 173 -16.54 -24.97 -1.01
N LEU A 174 -16.93 -23.79 -1.50
CA LEU A 174 -16.01 -22.70 -1.84
C LEU A 174 -14.98 -22.52 -0.69
N PRO A 175 -13.72 -22.19 -0.99
CA PRO A 175 -12.69 -21.99 0.02
C PRO A 175 -13.22 -21.05 1.08
N PRO A 176 -13.12 -21.40 2.37
CA PRO A 176 -13.79 -20.66 3.41
C PRO A 176 -12.96 -19.40 3.71
N CYS A 177 -13.10 -18.41 2.84
CA CYS A 177 -12.28 -17.20 2.77
C CYS A 177 -13.18 -15.99 2.94
N HIS A 178 -12.68 -14.97 3.62
CA HIS A 178 -13.37 -13.69 3.68
C HIS A 178 -13.59 -13.16 2.27
N ARG A 179 -14.78 -12.60 2.02
CA ARG A 179 -15.03 -11.81 0.83
C ARG A 179 -14.64 -10.38 1.11
N VAL A 180 -13.83 -9.79 0.24
CA VAL A 180 -13.30 -8.46 0.49
C VAL A 180 -13.49 -7.58 -0.73
N THR A 181 -14.26 -6.52 -0.56
CA THR A 181 -14.50 -5.53 -1.61
C THR A 181 -13.65 -4.29 -1.35
N VAL A 182 -12.97 -3.77 -2.37
CA VAL A 182 -12.27 -2.47 -2.25
C VAL A 182 -13.31 -1.35 -2.23
N THR A 183 -13.22 -0.46 -1.26
CA THR A 183 -14.12 0.70 -1.17
C THR A 183 -13.68 1.78 -2.17
N PRO A 184 -14.46 2.11 -3.22
CA PRO A 184 -14.04 3.06 -4.25
C PRO A 184 -13.76 4.46 -3.69
N ASP A 185 -14.54 4.87 -2.70
CA ASP A 185 -14.45 6.18 -2.06
C ASP A 185 -13.48 6.21 -0.87
N GLY A 186 -12.93 5.06 -0.46
CA GLY A 186 -12.09 4.97 0.74
C GLY A 186 -10.82 5.81 0.64
N LEU A 187 -10.31 6.00 -0.58
CA LEU A 187 -9.15 6.84 -0.86
C LEU A 187 -9.50 8.34 -0.99
N LEU A 188 -10.78 8.73 -1.00
CA LEU A 188 -11.21 10.13 -1.16
C LEU A 188 -11.05 10.97 0.10
N GLU A 189 -10.41 10.45 1.14
CA GLU A 189 -10.06 11.18 2.34
C GLU A 189 -8.55 11.35 2.45
N ASP A 190 -8.12 12.35 3.23
CA ASP A 190 -6.71 12.47 3.57
C ASP A 190 -6.30 11.33 4.50
N ALA A 191 -5.23 10.62 4.13
CA ALA A 191 -4.78 9.45 4.88
C ALA A 191 -4.36 9.81 6.32
N ALA A 192 -3.78 10.99 6.55
CA ALA A 192 -3.31 11.37 7.88
C ALA A 192 -4.48 11.58 8.83
N ASP A 193 -5.53 12.26 8.36
CA ASP A 193 -6.75 12.48 9.14
C ASP A 193 -7.45 11.16 9.46
N ARG A 194 -7.61 10.29 8.44
CA ARG A 194 -8.33 9.02 8.58
C ARG A 194 -7.60 8.01 9.45
N ILE A 195 -6.29 7.82 9.22
CA ILE A 195 -5.46 6.92 10.04
C ILE A 195 -5.33 7.49 11.46
N GLY A 196 -5.12 8.80 11.60
CA GLY A 196 -5.02 9.45 12.90
C GLY A 196 -6.27 9.25 13.76
N GLU A 197 -7.46 9.45 13.18
CA GLU A 197 -8.72 9.15 13.85
C GLU A 197 -8.80 7.68 14.28
N THR A 198 -8.51 6.76 13.36
CA THR A 198 -8.63 5.32 13.58
C THR A 198 -7.68 4.85 14.70
N LEU A 199 -6.43 5.33 14.70
CA LEU A 199 -5.45 5.00 15.72
C LEU A 199 -5.82 5.58 17.09
N ASN A 200 -6.38 6.79 17.14
CA ASN A 200 -6.88 7.37 18.38
C ASN A 200 -8.03 6.53 18.96
N TRP A 201 -8.92 6.02 18.09
CA TRP A 201 -10.01 5.14 18.51
C TRP A 201 -9.50 3.78 19.01
N TYR A 202 -8.57 3.17 18.26
CA TYR A 202 -7.91 1.91 18.66
C TYR A 202 -7.20 2.06 20.01
N ALA A 203 -6.47 3.17 20.22
CA ALA A 203 -5.80 3.42 21.50
C ALA A 203 -6.78 3.57 22.68
N ALA A 204 -8.00 4.05 22.43
CA ALA A 204 -9.02 4.23 23.46
C ALA A 204 -9.80 2.95 23.79
N THR A 205 -9.99 2.05 22.82
CA THR A 205 -10.92 0.91 22.92
C THR A 205 -10.24 -0.45 22.84
N GLY A 206 -9.04 -0.52 22.25
CA GLY A 206 -8.31 -1.76 21.95
C GLY A 206 -8.80 -2.49 20.70
N ASP A 207 -9.81 -1.98 20.01
CA ASP A 207 -10.44 -2.65 18.89
C ASP A 207 -10.12 -1.96 17.56
N TRP A 208 -10.11 -2.72 16.45
CA TRP A 208 -10.06 -2.17 15.09
C TRP A 208 -11.48 -2.02 14.56
N VAL A 209 -12.07 -0.83 14.69
CA VAL A 209 -13.43 -0.58 14.21
C VAL A 209 -13.47 0.60 13.27
N ARG A 210 -14.17 0.43 12.15
CA ARG A 210 -14.51 1.50 11.23
C ARG A 210 -15.35 2.55 11.98
N PRO A 211 -14.92 3.83 12.06
CA PRO A 211 -15.67 4.88 12.75
C PRO A 211 -17.13 4.92 12.30
N LEU A 212 -18.06 5.15 13.23
CA LEU A 212 -19.51 5.05 12.98
C LEU A 212 -19.98 5.90 11.80
N ARG A 213 -19.34 7.04 11.54
CA ARG A 213 -19.62 7.94 10.41
C ARG A 213 -19.33 7.36 9.02
N LEU A 214 -18.56 6.27 8.96
CA LEU A 214 -18.22 5.55 7.73
C LEU A 214 -19.01 4.25 7.53
N ARG A 215 -19.81 3.82 8.52
CA ARG A 215 -20.70 2.68 8.32
C ARG A 215 -21.82 3.15 7.39
N ARG A 216 -21.77 2.77 6.11
CA ARG A 216 -22.92 2.96 5.22
C ARG A 216 -24.11 2.20 5.81
N THR A 217 -25.22 2.90 5.99
CA THR A 217 -26.55 2.34 6.27
C THR A 217 -27.07 1.60 5.06
#